data_AF-A0A960VZP3-F1
#
_entry.id   AF-A0A960VZP3-F1
#
_cell.length_a   1.000
_cell.length_b   1.000
_cell.length_c   1.000
_cell.angle_alpha   90.00
_cell.angle_beta   90.00
_cell.angle_gamma   90.00
#
_symmetry.space_group_name_H-M   'P 1'
#
loop_
_entity.id
_entity.type
_entity.pdbx_description
1 polymer ?
#
loop_
_entity_poly.entity_id
_entity_poly.type
_entity_poly.pdbx_seq_one_letter_code
_entity_poly.pdbx_strand_id
1 'polypeptide(L)'
;MLTFILTAILNLLIFGLVVNWILSFFVTPNNPEFYNFHKSLDNLYKPLLDPIKNIIKPLDVGNNVSIDFSPAILIGILYLVKLAVYIIL
;
A
#
# COMPACT_ATOMS: atom_id res chain seq x y z
N MET A 1 20.92 13.72 -9.37
CA MET A 1 21.04 12.99 -8.09
C MET A 1 19.74 12.99 -7.29
N LEU A 2 19.11 14.16 -7.08
CA LEU A 2 17.85 14.29 -6.34
C LEU A 2 16.70 13.47 -6.96
N THR A 3 16.48 13.57 -8.28
CA THR A 3 15.45 12.80 -9.00
C THR A 3 15.61 11.29 -8.82
N PHE A 4 16.85 10.79 -8.79
CA PHE A 4 17.16 9.38 -8.56
C PHE A 4 16.78 8.92 -7.15
N ILE A 5 17.14 9.70 -6.13
CA ILE A 5 16.82 9.39 -4.73
C ILE A 5 15.30 9.38 -4.52
N LEU A 6 14.59 10.40 -5.04
CA LEU A 6 13.13 10.47 -4.95
C LEU A 6 12.46 9.30 -5.66
N THR A 7 12.94 8.96 -6.86
CA THR A 7 12.41 7.81 -7.62
C THR A 7 12.65 6.49 -6.88
N ALA A 8 13.82 6.32 -6.26
CA ALA A 8 14.13 5.13 -5.46
C ALA A 8 13.21 5.02 -4.23
N ILE A 9 12.96 6.12 -3.51
CA ILE A 9 12.03 6.16 -2.38
C ILE A 9 10.61 5.79 -2.83
N LEU A 10 10.11 6.37 -3.92
CA LEU A 10 8.78 6.07 -4.45
C LEU A 10 8.65 4.60 -4.87
N ASN A 11 9.67 4.03 -5.52
CA ASN A 11 9.68 2.62 -5.86
C ASN A 11 9.63 1.72 -4.60
N LEU A 12 10.35 2.11 -3.54
CA LEU A 12 10.38 1.37 -2.29
C LEU A 12 9.02 1.43 -1.56
N LEU A 13 8.34 2.58 -1.61
CA LEU A 13 6.96 2.73 -1.10
C LEU A 13 5.97 1.88 -1.91
N ILE A 14 6.05 1.88 -3.24
CA ILE A 14 5.19 1.05 -4.09
C ILE A 14 5.43 -0.44 -3.78
N PHE A 15 6.70 -0.85 -3.72
CA PHE A 15 7.06 -2.23 -3.44
C PHE A 15 6.58 -2.67 -2.04
N GLY A 16 6.83 -1.85 -1.02
CA GLY A 16 6.39 -2.15 0.34
C GLY A 16 4.87 -2.20 0.47
N LEU A 17 4.13 -1.38 -0.28
CA LEU A 17 2.67 -1.41 -0.32
C LEU A 17 2.15 -2.69 -1.00
N VAL A 18 2.78 -3.12 -2.09
CA VAL A 18 2.47 -4.41 -2.75
C VAL A 18 2.74 -5.57 -1.78
N VAL A 19 3.88 -5.56 -1.09
CA VAL A 19 4.20 -6.57 -0.07
C VAL A 19 3.16 -6.56 1.05
N ASN A 20 2.79 -5.39 1.58
CA ASN A 20 1.76 -5.27 2.62
C ASN A 20 0.41 -5.84 2.14
N TRP A 21 0.02 -5.52 0.91
CA TRP A 21 -1.22 -6.01 0.32
C TRP A 21 -1.22 -7.52 0.07
N ILE A 22 -0.10 -8.09 -0.38
CA ILE A 22 0.02 -9.55 -0.51
C ILE A 22 -0.03 -10.22 0.87
N LEU A 23 0.67 -9.67 1.85
CA LEU A 23 0.70 -10.20 3.20
C LEU A 23 -0.69 -10.23 3.84
N SER A 24 -1.58 -9.27 3.55
CA SER A 24 -2.92 -9.25 4.12
C SER A 24 -3.74 -10.51 3.79
N PHE A 25 -3.44 -11.21 2.69
CA PHE A 25 -4.07 -12.50 2.33
C PHE A 25 -3.54 -13.69 3.15
N PHE A 26 -2.34 -13.58 3.72
CA PHE A 26 -1.68 -14.67 4.46
C PHE A 26 -1.66 -14.43 5.98
N VAL A 27 -2.04 -13.24 6.44
CA VAL A 27 -2.09 -12.91 7.87
C VAL A 27 -3.05 -13.86 8.58
N THR A 28 -2.46 -14.78 9.34
CA THR A 28 -3.17 -15.75 10.15
C THR A 28 -2.74 -15.55 11.60
N PRO A 29 -3.66 -15.59 12.59
CA PRO A 29 -3.32 -15.45 14.02
C PRO A 29 -2.25 -16.45 14.51
N ASN A 30 -2.11 -17.57 13.81
CA ASN A 30 -1.18 -18.66 14.13
C ASN A 30 0.28 -18.37 13.76
N ASN A 31 0.59 -17.24 13.10
CA ASN A 31 1.97 -16.89 12.76
C ASN A 31 2.33 -15.45 13.21
N PRO A 32 2.82 -15.29 14.46
CA PRO A 32 2.98 -13.97 15.09
C PRO A 32 4.04 -13.10 14.40
N GLU A 33 5.05 -13.69 13.76
CA GLU A 33 6.09 -12.93 13.06
C GLU A 33 5.52 -12.19 11.84
N PHE A 34 4.77 -12.91 10.99
CA PHE A 34 4.11 -12.31 9.83
C PHE A 34 3.05 -11.29 10.23
N TYR A 35 2.31 -11.56 11.30
CA TYR A 35 1.34 -10.62 11.84
C TYR A 35 2.00 -9.30 12.29
N ASN A 36 3.10 -9.38 13.04
CA ASN A 36 3.83 -8.20 13.51
C ASN A 36 4.47 -7.41 12.36
N PHE A 37 5.00 -8.09 11.36
CA PHE A 37 5.57 -7.45 10.17
C PHE A 37 4.49 -6.75 9.34
N HIS A 38 3.39 -7.44 9.04
CA HIS A 38 2.24 -6.83 8.36
C HIS A 38 1.70 -5.64 9.14
N LYS A 39 1.52 -5.74 10.46
CA LYS A 39 1.03 -4.62 11.30
C LYS A 39 1.97 -3.40 11.25
N SER A 40 3.28 -3.63 11.17
CA SER A 40 4.26 -2.54 11.05
C SER A 40 4.13 -1.83 9.70
N LEU A 41 3.99 -2.57 8.61
CA LEU A 41 3.75 -2.00 7.28
C LEU A 41 2.39 -1.32 7.20
N ASP A 42 1.33 -1.93 7.74
CA ASP A 42 0.00 -1.35 7.75
C ASP A 42 0.00 0.01 8.47
N ASN A 43 0.65 0.11 9.64
CA ASN A 43 0.79 1.39 10.34
C ASN A 43 1.57 2.46 9.54
N LEU A 44 2.55 2.05 8.73
CA LEU A 44 3.30 2.96 7.86
C LEU A 44 2.40 3.52 6.74
N TYR A 45 1.59 2.67 6.12
CA TYR A 45 0.72 3.07 5.00
C TYR A 45 -0.64 3.64 5.44
N LYS A 46 -1.04 3.41 6.69
CA LYS A 46 -2.33 3.84 7.24
C LYS A 46 -2.65 5.32 6.99
N PRO A 47 -1.74 6.30 7.22
CA PRO A 47 -2.03 7.71 6.94
C PRO A 47 -2.34 8.00 5.46
N LEU A 48 -1.83 7.19 4.54
CA LEU A 48 -2.05 7.32 3.09
C LEU A 48 -3.28 6.54 2.62
N LEU A 49 -3.55 5.40 3.25
CA LEU A 49 -4.65 4.50 2.89
C LEU A 49 -5.98 4.93 3.54
N ASP A 50 -6.00 5.42 4.77
CA ASP A 50 -7.22 5.79 5.48
C ASP A 50 -8.09 6.82 4.72
N PRO A 51 -7.52 7.89 4.13
CA PRO A 51 -8.30 8.81 3.30
C PRO A 51 -8.96 8.13 2.10
N ILE A 52 -8.27 7.15 1.49
CA ILE A 52 -8.78 6.39 0.35
C ILE A 52 -9.90 5.45 0.80
N LYS A 53 -9.70 4.74 1.91
CA LYS A 53 -10.68 3.82 2.52
C LYS A 53 -11.98 4.53 2.93
N ASN A 54 -11.88 5.79 3.34
CA ASN A 54 -13.04 6.61 3.67
C ASN A 54 -13.91 6.94 2.45
N ILE A 55 -13.33 6.97 1.25
CA ILE A 55 -14.03 7.22 -0.01
C ILE A 55 -14.46 5.89 -0.64
N ILE A 56 -13.57 4.91 -0.64
CA ILE A 56 -13.72 3.61 -1.31
C ILE A 56 -13.64 2.54 -0.25
N LYS A 57 -14.81 2.16 0.23
CA LYS A 57 -14.96 1.10 1.22
C LYS A 57 -14.58 -0.25 0.61
N PRO A 58 -14.05 -1.19 1.41
CA PRO A 58 -13.84 -2.56 0.96
C PRO A 58 -15.13 -3.15 0.38
N LEU A 59 -14.98 -3.92 -0.70
CA LEU A 59 -16.10 -4.59 -1.34
C LEU A 59 -16.25 -5.99 -0.75
N ASP A 60 -17.41 -6.26 -0.17
CA ASP A 60 -17.78 -7.59 0.31
C ASP A 60 -18.15 -8.49 -0.88
N VAL A 61 -17.38 -9.55 -1.08
CA VAL A 61 -17.57 -10.51 -2.20
C VAL A 61 -18.27 -11.80 -1.75
N GLY A 62 -18.82 -11.82 -0.52
CA GLY A 62 -19.50 -12.96 0.08
C GLY A 62 -18.58 -13.87 0.89
N ASN A 63 -19.15 -14.84 1.61
CA ASN A 63 -18.42 -15.81 2.45
C ASN A 63 -17.47 -15.17 3.50
N ASN A 64 -17.84 -14.02 4.07
CA ASN A 64 -17.01 -13.24 5.01
C ASN A 64 -15.66 -12.77 4.41
N VAL A 65 -15.55 -12.68 3.08
CA VAL A 65 -14.38 -12.14 2.38
C VAL A 65 -14.68 -10.72 1.93
N SER A 66 -13.83 -9.78 2.33
CA SER A 66 -13.83 -8.41 1.84
C SER A 66 -12.54 -8.13 1.07
N ILE A 67 -12.67 -7.48 -0.09
CA ILE A 67 -11.53 -7.07 -0.91
C ILE A 67 -11.35 -5.57 -0.77
N ASP A 68 -10.17 -5.16 -0.28
CA ASP A 68 -9.77 -3.76 -0.17
C ASP A 68 -8.99 -3.34 -1.42
N PHE A 69 -9.57 -2.42 -2.20
CA PHE A 69 -8.95 -1.86 -3.41
C PHE A 69 -8.11 -0.61 -3.13
N SER A 70 -8.11 -0.09 -1.90
CA SER A 70 -7.34 1.11 -1.52
C SER A 70 -5.84 1.02 -1.84
N PRO A 71 -5.16 -0.14 -1.66
CA PRO A 71 -3.77 -0.30 -2.06
C PRO A 71 -3.53 -0.07 -3.55
N ALA A 72 -4.40 -0.60 -4.43
CA ALA A 72 -4.26 -0.43 -5.87
C ALA A 72 -4.38 1.04 -6.29
N ILE A 73 -5.28 1.77 -5.63
CA ILE A 73 -5.50 3.20 -5.87
C ILE A 73 -4.28 4.01 -5.41
N LEU A 74 -3.75 3.70 -4.22
CA LEU A 74 -2.55 4.36 -3.71
C LEU A 74 -1.34 4.09 -4.62
N ILE A 75 -1.20 2.87 -5.16
CA ILE A 75 -0.18 2.57 -6.17
C ILE A 75 -0.32 3.48 -7.40
N GLY A 76 -1.54 3.64 -7.92
CA GLY A 76 -1.82 4.55 -9.03
C GLY A 76 -1.42 6.00 -8.73
N ILE A 77 -1.77 6.51 -7.54
CA ILE A 77 -1.38 7.86 -7.09
C ILE A 77 0.15 7.99 -7.01
N LEU A 78 0.84 7.01 -6.43
CA LEU A 78 2.31 7.03 -6.32
C LEU A 78 2.99 7.01 -7.71
N TYR A 79 2.43 6.30 -8.69
CA TYR A 79 2.91 6.35 -10.07
C TYR A 79 2.72 7.72 -10.73
N LEU A 80 1.58 8.39 -10.49
CA LEU A 80 1.37 9.76 -10.98
C LEU A 80 2.35 10.74 -10.35
N VAL A 81 2.61 10.63 -9.03
CA VAL A 81 3.63 11.44 -8.34
C VAL A 81 5.02 11.17 -8.92
N LYS A 82 5.37 9.91 -9.18
CA LYS A 82 6.64 9.54 -9.81
C LYS A 82 6.78 10.14 -11.21
N LEU A 83 5.71 10.12 -12.01
CA LEU A 83 5.69 10.73 -13.33
C LEU A 83 5.90 12.26 -13.24
N ALA A 84 5.22 12.92 -12.30
CA ALA A 84 5.39 14.36 -12.06
C ALA A 84 6.83 14.70 -11.64
N VAL A 85 7.44 13.90 -10.76
CA VAL A 85 8.85 14.05 -10.37
C VAL A 85 9.77 13.96 -11.58
N TYR A 86 9.55 13.00 -12.49
CA TYR A 86 10.36 12.85 -13.69
C TYR A 86 10.20 14.00 -14.69
N ILE A 87 9.00 14.60 -14.77
CA ILE A 87 8.72 15.72 -15.68
C ILE A 87 9.31 17.04 -15.15
N ILE A 88 9.28 17.25 -13.83
CA ILE A 88 9.63 18.53 -13.21
C ILE A 88 11.13 18.65 -12.88
N LEU A 89 11.79 17.56 -12.51
CA LEU A 89 13.16 17.54 -11.96
C LEU A 89 14.17 16.82 -12.86
#